data_AF-A0ABD2Y8X0-F1
#
_entry.id   AF-A0ABD2Y8X0-F1
#
_cell.length_a   1.000
_cell.length_b   1.000
_cell.length_c   1.000
_cell.angle_alpha   90.00
_cell.angle_beta   90.00
_cell.angle_gamma   90.00
#
_symmetry.space_group_name_H-M   'P 1'
#
loop_
_entity.id
_entity.type
_entity.pdbx_description
1 polymer ?
#
loop_
_entity_poly.entity_id
_entity_poly.type
_entity_poly.pdbx_seq_one_letter_code
_entity_poly.pdbx_strand_id
1 'polypeptide(L)'
;MLLGSLDGCTSLVNLKLEGNFCVQAPDFKLPNLKLLILEYIEFMDSDSVESLFNACLVLEQLILKYCDFRFVASLRICLPLLKGLIIAGCHYESECDFVF
;
A
#
# COMPACT_ATOMS: atom_id res chain seq x y z
N MET A 1 -0.57 4.83 11.54
CA MET A 1 -0.99 3.69 12.40
C MET A 1 0.18 2.73 12.50
N LEU A 2 0.60 2.31 13.69
CA LEU A 2 1.65 1.30 13.82
C LEU A 2 1.06 -0.06 13.45
N LEU A 3 1.19 -0.45 12.18
CA LEU A 3 0.83 -1.79 11.74
C LEU A 3 1.78 -2.88 12.34
N GLY A 4 2.78 -2.49 13.13
CA GLY A 4 3.76 -3.37 13.76
C GLY A 4 3.19 -4.49 14.65
N SER A 5 1.92 -4.41 15.06
CA SER A 5 1.24 -5.51 15.76
C SER A 5 0.83 -6.67 14.84
N LEU A 6 0.97 -6.53 13.52
CA LEU A 6 0.64 -7.57 12.53
C LEU A 6 1.86 -8.43 12.15
N ASP A 7 2.99 -8.27 12.82
CA ASP A 7 4.18 -9.04 12.52
C ASP A 7 3.98 -10.54 12.75
N GLY A 8 4.38 -11.33 11.76
CA GLY A 8 4.17 -12.78 11.75
C GLY A 8 2.71 -13.23 11.60
N CYS A 9 1.77 -12.34 11.23
CA CYS A 9 0.38 -12.73 11.00
C CYS A 9 0.24 -13.53 9.69
N THR A 10 0.49 -14.85 9.77
CA THR A 10 0.49 -15.76 8.62
C THR A 10 -0.91 -16.15 8.15
N SER A 11 -1.95 -15.94 8.95
CA SER A 11 -3.33 -16.24 8.55
C SER A 11 -4.01 -15.09 7.80
N LEU A 12 -3.42 -13.89 7.80
CA LEU A 12 -4.03 -12.72 7.20
C LEU A 12 -3.91 -12.75 5.67
N VAL A 13 -5.04 -12.98 5.01
CA VAL A 13 -5.14 -13.06 3.54
C VAL A 13 -5.72 -11.78 2.94
N ASN A 14 -6.60 -11.10 3.68
CA ASN A 14 -7.27 -9.89 3.24
C ASN A 14 -7.09 -8.80 4.29
N LEU A 15 -6.69 -7.60 3.87
CA LEU A 15 -6.55 -6.43 4.73
C LEU A 15 -7.26 -5.26 4.07
N LYS A 16 -8.23 -4.69 4.78
CA LYS A 16 -8.81 -3.39 4.45
C LYS A 16 -8.47 -2.40 5.56
N LEU A 17 -7.90 -1.27 5.15
CA LEU A 17 -7.63 -0.13 6.01
C LEU A 17 -8.39 1.06 5.45
N GLU A 18 -9.21 1.69 6.29
CA GLU A 18 -10.03 2.84 5.93
C GLU A 18 -9.93 3.89 7.03
N GLY A 19 -9.57 5.12 6.66
CA GLY A 19 -9.58 6.27 7.54
C GLY A 19 -8.38 7.20 7.33
N ASN A 20 -8.48 8.41 7.87
CA ASN A 20 -7.48 9.47 7.71
C ASN A 20 -6.27 9.24 8.63
N PHE A 21 -5.45 8.25 8.31
CA PHE A 21 -4.18 8.03 8.99
C PHE A 21 -3.04 7.86 8.01
N CYS A 22 -1.88 8.34 8.46
CA CYS A 22 -0.62 8.15 7.78
C CYS A 22 -0.09 6.73 7.98
N VAL A 23 0.37 6.13 6.88
CA VAL A 23 1.11 4.85 6.89
C VAL A 23 2.60 5.16 6.89
N GLN A 24 3.29 4.64 7.90
CA GLN A 24 4.76 4.61 7.94
C GLN A 24 5.24 3.22 7.54
N ALA A 25 6.47 3.16 7.02
CA ALA A 25 7.12 1.93 6.59
C ALA A 25 6.94 0.81 7.64
N PRO A 26 6.32 -0.33 7.26
CA PRO A 26 6.14 -1.44 8.17
C PRO A 26 7.46 -2.22 8.36
N ASP A 27 7.85 -2.46 9.62
CA ASP A 27 8.96 -3.36 9.97
C ASP A 27 8.59 -4.86 9.94
N PHE A 28 7.40 -5.19 9.44
CA PHE A 28 6.82 -6.53 9.53
C PHE A 28 6.43 -7.10 8.15
N LYS A 29 6.22 -8.42 8.09
CA LYS A 29 5.82 -9.13 6.87
C LYS A 29 4.39 -9.66 6.95
N LEU A 30 3.68 -9.56 5.83
CA LEU A 30 2.34 -10.11 5.60
C LEU A 30 2.42 -11.16 4.47
N PRO A 31 3.05 -12.32 4.73
CA PRO A 31 3.51 -13.24 3.68
C PRO A 31 2.39 -13.95 2.92
N ASN A 32 1.14 -13.91 3.42
CA ASN A 32 -0.01 -14.57 2.81
C ASN A 32 -1.09 -13.57 2.35
N LEU A 33 -0.80 -12.27 2.39
CA LEU A 33 -1.75 -11.24 2.02
C LEU A 33 -1.96 -11.21 0.50
N LYS A 34 -3.19 -11.51 0.07
CA LYS A 34 -3.60 -11.56 -1.34
C LYS A 34 -4.41 -10.36 -1.77
N LEU A 35 -5.14 -9.73 -0.85
CA LEU A 35 -5.97 -8.56 -1.11
C LEU A 35 -5.62 -7.45 -0.11
N LEU A 36 -5.27 -6.28 -0.66
CA LEU A 36 -5.02 -5.06 0.11
C LEU A 36 -5.94 -3.96 -0.42
N ILE A 37 -6.76 -3.43 0.48
CA ILE A 37 -7.64 -2.29 0.21
C ILE A 37 -7.23 -1.15 1.15
N LEU A 38 -6.86 -0.02 0.58
CA LEU A 38 -6.51 1.21 1.29
C LEU A 38 -7.49 2.30 0.86
N GLU A 39 -8.21 2.87 1.82
CA GLU A 39 -9.16 3.95 1.59
C GLU A 39 -8.83 5.14 2.51
N TYR A 40 -8.72 6.35 1.94
CA TYR A 40 -8.41 7.60 2.68
C TYR A 40 -7.03 7.62 3.37
N ILE A 41 -6.06 6.89 2.83
CA ILE A 41 -4.71 6.78 3.39
C ILE A 41 -3.77 7.87 2.87
N GLU A 42 -3.00 8.49 3.77
CA GLU A 42 -1.93 9.43 3.43
C GLU A 42 -0.56 8.73 3.43
N PHE A 43 0.22 8.96 2.37
CA PHE A 43 1.60 8.47 2.24
C PHE A 43 2.58 9.63 2.33
N MET A 44 3.59 9.50 3.20
CA MET A 44 4.53 10.57 3.54
C MET A 44 5.73 10.64 2.60
N ASP A 45 6.09 9.54 1.95
CA ASP A 45 7.23 9.43 1.05
C ASP A 45 7.11 8.15 0.21
N SER A 46 7.89 8.08 -0.87
CA SER A 46 7.97 6.89 -1.73
C SER A 46 8.46 5.65 -0.97
N ASP A 47 9.37 5.82 0.00
CA ASP A 47 9.99 4.72 0.75
C ASP A 47 8.96 3.97 1.62
N SER A 48 8.01 4.70 2.21
CA SER A 48 6.91 4.15 3.01
C SER A 48 5.97 3.31 2.16
N VAL A 49 5.71 3.75 0.93
CA VAL A 49 4.90 3.01 -0.04
C VAL A 49 5.62 1.74 -0.49
N GLU A 50 6.88 1.85 -0.89
CA GLU A 50 7.69 0.69 -1.30
C GLU A 50 7.82 -0.33 -0.17
N SER A 51 8.06 0.12 1.06
CA SER A 51 8.14 -0.74 2.24
C SER A 51 6.83 -1.50 2.49
N LEU A 52 5.68 -0.85 2.32
CA LEU A 52 4.37 -1.49 2.44
C LEU A 52 4.19 -2.62 1.40
N PHE A 53 4.52 -2.36 0.14
CA PHE A 53 4.40 -3.37 -0.91
C PHE A 53 5.43 -4.50 -0.75
N ASN A 54 6.64 -4.19 -0.29
CA ASN A 54 7.65 -5.19 0.06
C ASN A 54 7.27 -6.07 1.26
N ALA A 55 6.27 -5.68 2.05
CA ALA A 55 5.73 -6.51 3.13
C ALA A 55 4.80 -7.63 2.62
N CYS A 56 4.26 -7.54 1.39
CA CYS A 56 3.22 -8.41 0.87
C CYS A 56 3.44 -8.85 -0.59
N LEU A 57 4.59 -9.48 -0.89
CA LEU A 57 4.97 -9.87 -2.26
C LEU A 57 4.02 -10.87 -2.97
N VAL A 58 3.14 -11.54 -2.22
CA VAL A 58 2.15 -12.48 -2.79
C VAL A 58 0.81 -11.81 -3.15
N LEU A 59 0.74 -10.47 -3.09
CA LEU A 59 -0.48 -9.72 -3.33
C LEU A 59 -1.01 -9.96 -4.74
N GLU A 60 -2.28 -10.38 -4.82
CA GLU A 60 -2.98 -10.64 -6.08
C GLU A 60 -3.88 -9.45 -6.48
N GLN A 61 -4.37 -8.69 -5.51
CA GLN A 61 -5.25 -7.53 -5.73
C GLN A 61 -4.86 -6.35 -4.84
N LEU A 62 -4.69 -5.18 -5.46
CA LEU A 62 -4.45 -3.90 -4.79
C LEU A 62 -5.54 -2.90 -5.16
N ILE A 63 -6.16 -2.31 -4.15
CA ILE A 63 -7.19 -1.28 -4.31
C ILE A 63 -6.78 -0.06 -3.47
N LEU A 64 -6.56 1.07 -4.14
CA LEU A 64 -6.24 2.37 -3.57
C LEU A 64 -7.38 3.32 -3.88
N LYS A 65 -8.08 3.82 -2.86
CA LYS A 65 -9.18 4.78 -3.02
C LYS A 65 -8.97 6.01 -2.17
N TYR A 66 -9.12 7.18 -2.76
CA TYR A 66 -9.02 8.45 -2.05
C TYR A 66 -7.72 8.58 -1.23
N CYS A 67 -6.64 7.92 -1.70
CA CYS A 67 -5.34 8.00 -1.06
C CYS A 67 -4.63 9.30 -1.45
N ASP A 68 -3.81 9.81 -0.54
CA ASP A 68 -3.05 11.03 -0.73
C ASP A 68 -1.57 10.69 -0.96
N PHE A 69 -1.09 11.02 -2.17
CA PHE A 69 0.27 10.82 -2.64
C PHE A 69 1.01 12.15 -2.81
N ARG A 70 0.55 13.26 -2.22
CA ARG A 70 1.18 14.58 -2.40
C ARG A 70 2.67 14.62 -2.03
N PHE A 71 3.11 13.77 -1.10
CA PHE A 71 4.51 13.66 -0.68
C PHE A 71 5.27 12.51 -1.35
N VAL A 72 4.63 11.78 -2.27
CA VAL A 72 5.22 10.64 -2.97
C VAL A 72 5.70 11.09 -4.33
N ALA A 73 7.02 11.07 -4.55
CA ALA A 73 7.62 11.51 -5.81
C ALA A 73 7.37 10.51 -6.95
N SER A 74 7.31 9.21 -6.64
CA SER A 74 7.04 8.16 -7.63
C SER A 74 6.34 6.99 -6.96
N LEU A 75 5.25 6.50 -7.57
CA LEU A 75 4.55 5.31 -7.11
C LEU A 75 5.06 4.10 -7.89
N ARG A 76 5.92 3.29 -7.25
CA ARG A 76 6.41 2.03 -7.82
C ARG A 76 5.64 0.85 -7.26
N ILE A 77 5.03 0.06 -8.15
CA ILE A 77 4.23 -1.11 -7.76
C ILE A 77 4.92 -2.38 -8.28
N CYS A 78 5.93 -2.86 -7.55
CA CYS A 78 6.69 -4.06 -7.91
C CYS A 78 6.09 -5.33 -7.27
N LEU A 79 4.89 -5.73 -7.71
CA LEU A 79 4.15 -6.88 -7.15
C LEU A 79 4.00 -7.99 -8.20
N PRO A 80 4.85 -9.04 -8.18
CA PRO A 80 4.96 -10.00 -9.29
C PRO A 80 3.72 -10.89 -9.47
N LEU A 81 2.86 -11.01 -8.45
CA LEU A 81 1.64 -11.80 -8.50
C LEU A 81 0.37 -10.95 -8.70
N LEU A 82 0.52 -9.63 -8.91
CA LEU A 82 -0.60 -8.71 -9.00
C LEU A 82 -1.43 -9.01 -10.26
N LYS A 83 -2.71 -9.29 -10.07
CA LYS A 83 -3.70 -9.57 -11.12
C LYS A 83 -4.71 -8.44 -11.27
N GLY A 84 -4.95 -7.69 -10.20
CA GLY A 84 -5.90 -6.59 -10.17
C GLY A 84 -5.31 -5.36 -9.49
N LEU A 85 -5.41 -4.23 -10.17
CA LEU A 85 -5.04 -2.92 -9.65
C LEU A 85 -6.20 -1.95 -9.85
N ILE A 86 -6.64 -1.29 -8.78
CA ILE A 86 -7.63 -0.21 -8.82
C ILE A 86 -7.04 1.00 -8.10
N ILE A 87 -7.00 2.14 -8.79
CA ILE A 87 -6.62 3.44 -8.23
C ILE A 87 -7.76 4.41 -8.56
N ALA A 88 -8.43 4.95 -7.54
CA ALA A 88 -9.62 5.78 -7.75
C ALA A 88 -9.67 6.97 -6.77
N GLY A 89 -9.86 8.18 -7.30
CA GLY A 89 -10.03 9.38 -6.48
C GLY A 89 -8.80 9.78 -5.66
N CYS A 90 -7.61 9.28 -5.98
CA CYS A 90 -6.38 9.59 -5.27
C CYS A 90 -5.82 10.97 -5.70
N HIS A 91 -5.13 11.64 -4.78
CA HIS A 91 -4.53 12.97 -4.97
C HIS A 91 -3.00 12.89 -5.14
N TYR A 92 -2.42 13.73 -6.02
CA TYR A 92 -0.98 13.84 -6.29
C TYR A 92 -0.61 15.32 -6.52
N GLU A 93 0.57 15.77 -6.07
CA GLU A 93 0.96 17.22 -6.14
C GLU A 93 1.84 17.60 -7.33
N SER A 94 2.32 16.64 -8.12
CA SER A 94 3.04 16.85 -9.38
C SER A 94 2.97 15.55 -10.20
N GLU A 95 3.47 15.56 -11.43
CA GLU A 95 3.50 14.42 -12.37
C GLU A 95 4.08 13.15 -11.71
N CYS A 96 3.25 12.43 -10.96
CA CYS A 96 3.63 11.15 -10.39
C CYS A 96 3.71 10.17 -11.54
N ASP A 97 4.95 9.81 -11.92
CA ASP A 97 5.17 8.75 -12.88
C ASP A 97 4.73 7.42 -12.25
N PHE A 98 3.72 6.80 -12.85
CA PHE A 98 3.35 5.42 -12.57
C PHE A 98 4.37 4.52 -13.27
N VAL A 99 5.26 3.91 -12.48
CA VAL A 99 6.20 2.92 -12.99
C VAL A 99 5.70 1.55 -12.55
N PHE A 100 5.24 0.77 -13.54
CA PHE A 100 4.79 -0.62 -13.39
C PHE A 100 5.96 -1.59 -13.55
#